data_AF-A0AAV8YN56-F1
#
_entry.id   AF-A0AAV8YN56-F1
#
_cell.length_a   1.000
_cell.length_b   1.000
_cell.length_c   1.000
_cell.angle_alpha   90.00
_cell.angle_beta   90.00
_cell.angle_gamma   90.00
#
_symmetry.space_group_name_H-M   'P 1'
#
loop_
_entity.id
_entity.type
_entity.pdbx_description
1 polymer ?
#
loop_
_entity_poly.entity_id
_entity_poly.type
_entity_poly.pdbx_seq_one_letter_code
_entity_poly.pdbx_strand_id
1 'polypeptide(L)'
;MWNVDDIFAVFDTKAISLDNFVAKLNNRFPTIQFTYEIKHNEQLQFLDVLVTRNSENKKETVTLRFILNDSHHPLQHKMVSFKFLIHRLLNCPLSKERFEHEKKIIKNIARNYGYSVHLIDKLIRKHTFKRTLYNSTTFRSDTDNSKFVSNCRYHMNLNMNIVTI
;
A
#
# COMPACT_ATOMS: atom_id res chain seq x y z
N MET A 1 4.91 -18.27 18.58
CA MET A 1 5.30 -18.18 17.16
C MET A 1 5.58 -16.71 16.90
N TRP A 2 6.85 -16.32 16.81
CA TRP A 2 7.20 -14.93 16.57
C TRP A 2 6.97 -14.66 15.09
N ASN A 3 6.04 -13.76 14.75
CA ASN A 3 5.92 -13.26 13.39
C ASN A 3 7.13 -12.34 13.16
N VAL A 4 7.94 -12.71 12.18
CA VAL A 4 8.94 -11.81 11.60
C VAL A 4 8.22 -11.10 10.45
N ASP A 5 8.22 -9.77 10.46
CA ASP A 5 7.62 -8.99 9.38
C ASP A 5 8.63 -8.85 8.23
N ASP A 6 8.13 -8.91 6.98
CA ASP A 6 8.93 -8.70 5.77
C ASP A 6 9.41 -7.24 5.69
N ILE A 7 10.67 -7.03 5.27
CA ILE A 7 11.26 -5.69 5.19
C ILE A 7 11.57 -5.33 3.74
N PHE A 8 11.20 -4.11 3.34
CA PHE A 8 11.59 -3.52 2.07
C PHE A 8 12.83 -2.63 2.24
N ALA A 9 13.85 -2.85 1.41
CA ALA A 9 15.10 -2.11 1.46
C ALA A 9 15.65 -1.77 0.07
N VAL A 10 16.43 -0.69 0.00
CA VAL A 10 17.09 -0.24 -1.24
C VAL A 10 18.59 -0.41 -1.07
N PHE A 11 19.21 -1.14 -1.99
CA PHE A 11 20.61 -1.51 -1.95
C PHE A 11 21.37 -1.00 -3.17
N ASP A 12 22.58 -0.52 -2.94
CA ASP A 12 23.56 -0.33 -4.00
C ASP A 12 24.37 -1.62 -4.19
N THR A 13 24.01 -2.39 -5.21
CA THR A 13 24.66 -3.68 -5.52
C THR A 13 26.05 -3.51 -6.13
N LYS A 14 26.49 -2.29 -6.46
CA LYS A 14 27.87 -2.04 -6.89
C LYS A 14 28.82 -1.95 -5.70
N ALA A 15 28.32 -1.45 -4.57
CA ALA A 15 29.12 -1.25 -3.36
C ALA A 15 29.08 -2.45 -2.42
N ILE A 16 27.96 -3.19 -2.39
CA ILE A 16 27.71 -4.25 -1.41
C ILE A 16 27.18 -5.51 -2.12
N SER A 17 27.82 -6.66 -1.85
CA SER A 17 27.28 -7.96 -2.22
C SER A 17 26.16 -8.35 -1.24
N LEU A 18 24.98 -8.63 -1.81
CA LEU A 18 23.77 -8.95 -1.06
C LEU A 18 23.89 -10.30 -0.35
N ASP A 19 24.51 -11.29 -0.99
CA ASP A 19 24.83 -12.59 -0.40
C ASP A 19 25.68 -12.44 0.86
N ASN A 20 26.73 -11.61 0.80
CA ASN A 20 27.60 -11.35 1.96
C ASN A 20 26.86 -10.65 3.10
N PHE A 21 25.91 -9.77 2.77
CA PHE A 21 25.10 -9.06 3.76
C PHE A 21 24.15 -10.04 4.48
N VAL A 22 23.42 -10.87 3.74
CA VAL A 22 22.48 -11.85 4.31
C VAL A 22 23.22 -12.95 5.06
N ALA A 23 24.38 -13.40 4.58
CA ALA A 23 25.23 -14.34 5.31
C ALA A 23 25.65 -13.78 6.69
N LYS A 24 25.99 -12.49 6.77
CA LYS A 24 26.31 -11.82 8.04
C LYS A 24 25.09 -11.75 8.97
N LEU A 25 23.90 -11.45 8.44
CA LEU A 25 22.67 -11.43 9.23
C LEU A 25 22.34 -12.82 9.80
N ASN A 26 22.39 -13.84 8.96
CA ASN A 26 22.16 -15.23 9.36
C ASN A 26 23.20 -15.72 10.38
N ASN A 27 24.46 -15.30 10.26
CA ASN A 27 25.49 -15.61 11.24
C ASN A 27 25.24 -14.90 12.59
N ARG A 28 24.81 -13.64 12.54
CA ARG A 28 24.55 -12.82 13.73
C ARG A 28 23.32 -13.28 14.50
N PHE A 29 22.30 -13.74 13.79
CA PHE A 29 21.00 -14.14 14.35
C PHE A 29 20.67 -15.58 13.92
N PRO A 30 21.34 -16.59 14.49
CA PRO A 30 21.20 -17.99 14.05
C PRO A 30 19.79 -18.57 14.28
N THR A 31 18.95 -17.88 15.07
CA THR A 31 17.56 -18.26 15.34
C THR A 31 16.58 -17.79 14.26
N ILE A 32 17.00 -16.92 13.33
CA ILE A 32 16.16 -16.34 12.26
C ILE A 32 16.88 -16.55 10.94
N GLN A 33 16.19 -17.15 9.96
CA GLN A 33 16.72 -17.30 8.61
C GLN A 33 16.25 -16.12 7.75
N PHE A 34 17.18 -15.24 7.43
CA PHE A 34 17.02 -14.16 6.46
C PHE A 34 17.21 -14.71 5.05
N THR A 35 16.26 -14.40 4.19
CA THR A 35 16.32 -14.61 2.74
C THR A 35 16.15 -13.26 2.06
N TYR A 36 16.28 -13.19 0.73
CA TYR A 36 15.97 -11.95 0.03
C TYR A 36 15.43 -12.21 -1.36
N GLU A 37 14.69 -11.24 -1.88
CA GLU A 37 14.21 -11.19 -3.25
C GLU A 37 14.67 -9.91 -3.92
N ILE A 38 15.22 -10.00 -5.12
CA ILE A 38 15.63 -8.84 -5.92
C ILE A 38 14.56 -8.58 -6.97
N LYS A 39 14.28 -7.30 -7.25
CA LYS A 39 13.41 -6.90 -8.35
C LYS A 39 13.76 -7.63 -9.66
N HIS A 40 12.74 -8.09 -10.38
CA HIS A 40 12.87 -8.67 -11.72
C HIS A 40 12.00 -7.86 -12.69
N ASN A 41 12.52 -7.53 -13.88
CA ASN A 41 11.82 -6.68 -14.86
C ASN A 41 11.28 -5.35 -14.29
N GLU A 42 12.06 -4.68 -13.42
CA GLU A 42 11.70 -3.43 -12.72
C GLU A 42 10.51 -3.51 -11.76
N GLN A 43 10.07 -4.72 -11.43
CA GLN A 43 8.97 -4.98 -10.51
C GLN A 43 9.45 -5.84 -9.35
N LEU A 44 8.91 -5.59 -8.15
CA LEU A 44 9.17 -6.39 -6.96
C LEU A 44 7.86 -6.58 -6.21
N GLN A 45 7.46 -7.82 -5.96
CA GLN A 45 6.32 -8.10 -5.11
C GLN A 45 6.74 -7.91 -3.66
N PHE A 46 5.97 -7.14 -2.89
CA PHE A 46 6.16 -6.92 -1.47
C PHE A 46 4.80 -6.92 -0.78
N LEU A 47 4.54 -7.98 0.00
CA LEU A 47 3.22 -8.24 0.58
C LEU A 47 2.14 -8.20 -0.54
N ASP A 48 1.04 -7.46 -0.29
CA ASP A 48 -0.04 -7.28 -1.26
C ASP A 48 0.26 -6.25 -2.38
N VAL A 49 1.50 -5.74 -2.48
CA VAL A 49 1.85 -4.62 -3.36
C VAL A 49 3.00 -5.00 -4.30
N LEU A 50 2.78 -4.84 -5.60
CA LEU A 50 3.80 -4.86 -6.63
C LEU A 50 4.45 -3.47 -6.76
N VAL A 51 5.68 -3.34 -6.25
CA VAL A 51 6.50 -2.14 -6.29
C VAL A 51 7.17 -2.01 -7.67
N THR A 52 7.05 -0.86 -8.32
CA THR A 52 7.66 -0.62 -9.64
C THR A 52 8.47 0.68 -9.64
N ARG A 53 9.63 0.70 -10.31
CA ARG A 53 10.55 1.86 -10.30
C ARG A 53 9.94 3.14 -10.92
N ASN A 54 9.03 2.98 -11.87
CA ASN A 54 8.18 4.07 -12.35
C ASN A 54 7.03 4.27 -11.35
N SER A 55 7.15 5.29 -10.47
CA SER A 55 6.17 6.07 -9.67
C SER A 55 4.78 5.51 -9.26
N GLU A 56 4.42 4.30 -9.62
CA GLU A 56 3.08 3.74 -9.60
C GLU A 56 3.14 2.36 -8.96
N ASN A 57 3.40 2.33 -7.65
CA ASN A 57 3.25 1.14 -6.83
C ASN A 57 1.85 0.53 -7.08
N LYS A 58 1.81 -0.66 -7.65
CA LYS A 58 0.59 -1.41 -7.95
C LYS A 58 0.20 -2.18 -6.69
N LYS A 59 -0.97 -1.96 -6.11
CA LYS A 59 -1.50 -2.89 -5.10
C LYS A 59 -2.29 -3.97 -5.84
N GLU A 60 -1.86 -5.22 -5.80
CA GLU A 60 -2.72 -6.31 -6.24
C GLU A 60 -3.92 -6.37 -5.30
N THR A 61 -5.08 -6.66 -5.87
CA THR A 61 -6.34 -6.49 -5.16
C THR A 61 -6.41 -7.55 -4.07
N VAL A 62 -6.04 -7.17 -2.84
CA VAL A 62 -6.39 -7.90 -1.61
C VAL A 62 -7.76 -8.48 -1.82
N THR A 63 -7.91 -9.80 -1.70
CA THR A 63 -9.20 -10.49 -1.76
C THR A 63 -10.04 -10.05 -0.57
N LEU A 64 -10.58 -8.84 -0.65
CA LEU A 64 -11.42 -8.24 0.36
C LEU A 64 -12.75 -9.00 0.32
N ARG A 65 -13.11 -9.59 1.45
CA ARG A 65 -14.44 -10.14 1.65
C ARG A 65 -15.40 -8.99 1.96
N PHE A 66 -16.43 -8.86 1.15
CA PHE A 66 -17.49 -7.88 1.37
C PHE A 66 -18.69 -8.58 1.98
N ILE A 67 -19.35 -7.88 2.88
CA ILE A 67 -20.62 -8.33 3.46
C ILE A 67 -21.72 -7.92 2.47
N LEU A 68 -22.61 -8.84 2.12
CA LEU A 68 -23.77 -8.54 1.26
C LEU A 68 -24.68 -7.47 1.87
N ASN A 69 -25.29 -6.66 1.02
CA ASN A 69 -26.14 -5.56 1.45
C ASN A 69 -27.41 -6.02 2.21
N ASP A 70 -27.96 -7.18 1.85
CA ASP A 70 -29.15 -7.80 2.43
C ASP A 70 -28.91 -8.49 3.79
N SER A 71 -27.66 -8.78 4.13
CA SER A 71 -27.33 -9.48 5.37
C SER A 71 -27.72 -8.68 6.64
N HIS A 72 -27.91 -9.35 7.78
CA HIS A 72 -28.38 -8.71 9.01
C HIS A 72 -27.29 -7.94 9.82
N HIS A 73 -26.21 -7.52 9.16
CA HIS A 73 -25.11 -6.81 9.82
C HIS A 73 -25.36 -5.29 9.91
N PRO A 74 -24.87 -4.61 10.96
CA PRO A 74 -24.90 -3.16 11.03
C PRO A 74 -24.22 -2.51 9.83
N LEU A 75 -24.82 -1.43 9.32
CA LEU A 75 -24.31 -0.72 8.13
C LEU A 75 -22.84 -0.28 8.29
N GLN A 76 -22.43 0.06 9.50
CA GLN A 76 -21.07 0.52 9.77
C GLN A 76 -20.02 -0.54 9.40
N HIS A 77 -20.25 -1.81 9.76
CA HIS A 77 -19.36 -2.93 9.47
C HIS A 77 -19.35 -3.29 7.99
N LYS A 78 -20.53 -3.34 7.36
CA LYS A 78 -20.69 -3.52 5.91
C LYS A 78 -19.88 -2.51 5.09
N MET A 79 -19.81 -1.28 5.58
CA MET A 79 -19.14 -0.17 4.89
C MET A 79 -17.64 -0.09 5.13
N VAL A 80 -17.05 -0.87 6.05
CA VAL A 80 -15.62 -0.80 6.37
C VAL A 80 -14.77 -1.09 5.13
N SER A 81 -15.08 -2.17 4.40
CA SER A 81 -14.33 -2.58 3.22
C SER A 81 -14.35 -1.51 2.12
N PHE A 82 -15.50 -0.86 1.89
CA PHE A 82 -15.60 0.23 0.90
C PHE A 82 -14.86 1.49 1.35
N LYS A 83 -14.96 1.86 2.64
CA LYS A 83 -14.21 3.00 3.19
C LYS A 83 -12.70 2.77 3.08
N PHE A 84 -12.23 1.56 3.36
CA PHE A 84 -10.84 1.16 3.22
C PHE A 84 -10.36 1.29 1.76
N LEU A 85 -11.12 0.77 0.80
CA LEU A 85 -10.80 0.90 -0.62
C LEU A 85 -10.75 2.36 -1.10
N ILE A 86 -11.70 3.17 -0.68
CA ILE A 86 -11.75 4.60 -1.04
C ILE A 86 -10.58 5.37 -0.42
N HIS A 87 -10.25 5.07 0.84
CA HIS A 87 -9.07 5.63 1.49
C HIS A 87 -7.80 5.30 0.71
N ARG A 88 -7.64 4.05 0.27
CA ARG A 88 -6.53 3.61 -0.57
C ARG A 88 -6.51 4.33 -1.91
N LEU A 89 -7.64 4.37 -2.61
CA LEU A 89 -7.79 5.04 -3.91
C LEU A 89 -7.32 6.50 -3.86
N LEU A 90 -7.58 7.19 -2.75
CA LEU A 90 -7.22 8.59 -2.57
C LEU A 90 -5.76 8.80 -2.12
N ASN A 91 -5.17 7.87 -1.39
CA ASN A 91 -3.85 8.05 -0.77
C ASN A 91 -2.71 7.33 -1.48
N CYS A 92 -2.99 6.40 -2.38
CA CYS A 92 -1.97 5.78 -3.22
C CYS A 92 -1.61 6.70 -4.41
N PRO A 93 -0.32 6.86 -4.73
CA PRO A 93 0.10 7.55 -5.95
C PRO A 93 -0.27 6.69 -7.16
N LEU A 94 -1.36 7.05 -7.83
CA LEU A 94 -1.89 6.37 -9.01
C LEU A 94 -1.93 7.36 -10.18
N SER A 95 -1.65 6.89 -11.40
CA SER A 95 -1.97 7.65 -12.62
C SER A 95 -3.47 7.84 -12.77
N LYS A 96 -3.85 8.87 -13.53
CA LYS A 96 -5.25 9.22 -13.79
C LYS A 96 -6.05 8.06 -14.40
N GLU A 97 -5.45 7.33 -15.34
CA GLU A 97 -6.07 6.17 -16.00
C GLU A 97 -6.35 5.05 -14.99
N ARG A 98 -5.35 4.72 -14.16
CA ARG A 98 -5.47 3.69 -13.12
C ARG A 98 -6.45 4.08 -12.03
N PHE A 99 -6.50 5.37 -11.67
CA PHE A 99 -7.46 5.88 -10.71
C PHE A 99 -8.89 5.62 -11.16
N GLU A 100 -9.21 5.92 -12.43
CA GLU A 100 -10.56 5.66 -12.96
C GLU A 100 -10.83 4.16 -13.14
N HIS A 101 -9.82 3.36 -13.49
CA HIS A 101 -9.94 1.90 -13.56
C HIS A 101 -10.25 1.29 -12.18
N GLU A 102 -9.49 1.66 -11.15
CA GLU A 102 -9.68 1.20 -9.78
C GLU A 102 -11.05 1.63 -9.24
N LYS A 103 -11.46 2.88 -9.49
CA LYS A 103 -12.80 3.37 -9.16
C LYS A 103 -13.89 2.55 -9.84
N LYS A 104 -13.71 2.17 -11.11
CA LYS A 104 -14.64 1.29 -11.83
C LYS A 104 -14.72 -0.10 -11.19
N ILE A 105 -13.59 -0.67 -10.77
CA ILE A 105 -13.54 -1.93 -10.03
C ILE A 105 -14.36 -1.83 -8.73
N ILE A 106 -14.13 -0.80 -7.92
CA ILE A 106 -14.85 -0.60 -6.65
C ILE A 106 -16.36 -0.49 -6.89
N LYS A 107 -16.78 0.22 -7.94
CA LYS A 107 -18.20 0.32 -8.33
C LYS A 107 -18.79 -1.02 -8.77
N ASN A 108 -18.01 -1.82 -9.51
CA ASN A 108 -18.44 -3.14 -9.94
C ASN A 108 -18.61 -4.10 -8.75
N ILE A 109 -17.66 -4.09 -7.81
CA ILE A 109 -17.75 -4.83 -6.56
C ILE A 109 -19.01 -4.40 -5.79
N ALA A 110 -19.24 -3.10 -5.62
CA ALA A 110 -20.44 -2.61 -4.92
C ALA A 110 -21.73 -3.17 -5.53
N ARG A 111 -21.84 -3.15 -6.86
CA ARG A 111 -23.00 -3.72 -7.58
C ARG A 111 -23.16 -5.22 -7.33
N ASN A 112 -22.07 -5.98 -7.41
CA ASN A 112 -22.09 -7.43 -7.20
C ASN A 112 -22.55 -7.82 -5.79
N TYR A 113 -22.25 -7.00 -4.78
CA TYR A 113 -22.67 -7.23 -3.39
C TYR A 113 -24.00 -6.53 -3.03
N GLY A 114 -24.75 -6.04 -4.01
CA GLY A 114 -26.09 -5.47 -3.82
C GLY A 114 -26.13 -4.02 -3.35
N TYR A 115 -25.02 -3.29 -3.44
CA TYR A 115 -24.92 -1.87 -3.08
C TYR A 115 -25.12 -0.95 -4.30
N SER A 116 -25.72 0.22 -4.07
CA SER A 116 -25.87 1.24 -5.11
C SER A 116 -24.53 1.87 -5.47
N VAL A 117 -24.27 2.06 -6.77
CA VAL A 117 -23.07 2.75 -7.27
C VAL A 117 -23.01 4.20 -6.76
N HIS A 118 -24.16 4.86 -6.57
CA HIS A 118 -24.23 6.22 -6.03
C HIS A 118 -23.72 6.33 -4.59
N LEU A 119 -23.81 5.24 -3.82
CA LEU A 119 -23.23 5.16 -2.48
C LEU A 119 -21.71 5.35 -2.53
N ILE A 120 -21.05 4.72 -3.50
CA ILE A 120 -19.60 4.81 -3.68
C ILE A 120 -19.20 6.23 -4.08
N ASP A 121 -19.92 6.84 -5.02
CA ASP A 121 -19.66 8.24 -5.41
C ASP A 121 -19.84 9.21 -4.22
N LYS A 122 -20.88 8.99 -3.39
CA LYS A 122 -21.11 9.76 -2.16
C LYS A 122 -19.96 9.58 -1.16
N LEU A 123 -19.46 8.36 -0.99
CA LEU A 123 -18.34 8.06 -0.08
C LEU A 123 -17.04 8.69 -0.58
N ILE A 124 -16.74 8.61 -1.88
CA ILE A 124 -15.57 9.26 -2.50
C ILE A 124 -15.64 10.76 -2.23
N ARG A 125 -16.76 11.42 -2.58
CA ARG A 125 -16.92 12.86 -2.34
C ARG A 125 -16.72 13.24 -0.86
N LYS A 126 -17.29 12.46 0.06
CA LYS A 126 -17.14 12.68 1.51
C LYS A 126 -15.68 12.56 1.96
N HIS A 127 -14.95 11.54 1.51
CA HIS A 127 -13.54 11.36 1.86
C HIS A 127 -12.64 12.42 1.23
N THR A 128 -12.87 12.78 -0.03
CA THR A 128 -12.12 13.86 -0.69
C THR A 128 -12.31 15.18 0.03
N PHE A 129 -13.54 15.52 0.41
CA PHE A 129 -13.83 16.75 1.16
C PHE A 129 -13.12 16.76 2.53
N LYS A 130 -13.20 15.66 3.28
CA LYS A 130 -12.48 15.53 4.57
C LYS A 130 -10.97 15.73 4.41
N ARG A 131 -10.38 15.19 3.35
CA ARG A 131 -8.96 15.35 3.04
C ARG A 131 -8.62 16.80 2.71
N THR A 132 -9.41 17.45 1.85
CA THR A 132 -9.22 18.88 1.53
C THR A 132 -9.33 19.75 2.78
N LEU A 133 -10.29 19.46 3.67
CA LEU A 133 -10.45 20.16 4.94
C LEU A 133 -9.21 19.99 5.82
N TYR A 134 -8.72 18.76 6.03
CA TYR A 134 -7.51 18.48 6.81
C TYR A 134 -6.27 19.16 6.23
N ASN A 135 -6.13 19.20 4.91
CA ASN A 135 -5.03 19.91 4.24
C ASN A 135 -5.14 21.44 4.35
N SER A 136 -6.35 21.97 4.58
CA SER A 136 -6.63 23.40 4.71
C SER A 136 -6.54 23.91 6.15
N THR A 137 -6.53 23.03 7.16
CA THR A 137 -6.41 23.45 8.55
C THR A 137 -4.96 23.79 8.88
N THR A 138 -4.75 25.01 9.39
CA THR A 138 -3.45 25.56 9.80
C THR A 138 -2.88 24.91 11.07
N PHE A 139 -3.71 24.17 11.82
CA PHE A 139 -3.25 23.30 12.89
C PHE A 139 -2.63 22.04 12.29
N ARG A 140 -1.33 22.12 11.96
CA ARG A 140 -0.50 20.93 11.85
C ARG A 140 -0.43 20.35 13.26
N SER A 141 -1.07 19.21 13.49
CA SER A 141 -0.71 18.42 14.66
C SER A 141 0.78 18.13 14.52
N ASP A 142 1.59 18.58 15.48
CA ASP A 142 2.98 18.18 15.61
C ASP A 142 3.03 16.66 15.80
N THR A 143 2.93 15.90 14.71
CA THR A 143 3.51 14.57 14.62
C THR A 143 4.93 14.76 14.12
N ASP A 144 5.71 15.55 14.85
CA ASP A 144 7.16 15.52 14.79
C ASP A 144 7.61 14.59 15.93
N ASN A 145 8.37 13.56 15.58
CA ASN A 145 8.96 12.54 16.46
C ASN A 145 8.15 11.31 16.91
N SER A 146 7.33 10.72 16.03
CA SER A 146 7.27 9.24 15.98
C SER A 146 7.72 8.78 14.60
N LYS A 147 8.92 8.20 14.57
CA LYS A 147 9.58 7.60 13.40
C LYS A 147 8.68 6.55 12.75
N PHE A 148 7.81 6.97 11.84
CA PHE A 148 7.32 6.12 10.77
C PHE A 148 7.65 6.83 9.46
N VAL A 149 8.84 6.50 8.94
CA VAL A 149 9.23 6.89 7.59
C VAL A 149 8.42 6.04 6.62
N SER A 150 7.29 6.57 6.15
CA SER A 150 6.76 6.24 4.83
C SER A 150 6.88 7.46 3.93
N ASN A 151 8.07 8.07 3.90
CA ASN A 151 8.45 9.01 2.87
C ASN A 151 9.02 8.20 1.70
N CYS A 152 8.20 7.89 0.71
CA CYS A 152 8.71 7.66 -0.64
C CYS A 152 9.15 9.02 -1.22
N ARG A 153 10.25 9.57 -0.69
CA ARG A 153 10.99 10.66 -1.32
C ARG A 153 12.24 10.06 -1.95
N TYR A 154 12.21 9.89 -3.26
CA TYR A 154 13.40 9.57 -4.03
C TYR A 154 14.30 10.80 -4.12
N HIS A 155 15.53 10.68 -3.62
CA HIS A 155 16.64 11.47 -4.14
C HIS A 155 17.26 10.77 -5.35
N MET A 156 17.68 11.61 -6.29
CA MET A 156 18.20 11.38 -7.65
C MET A 156 19.03 10.11 -7.91
N ASN A 157 18.79 9.55 -9.10
CA ASN A 157 19.78 8.93 -10.00
C ASN A 157 20.93 8.16 -9.35
N LEU A 158 20.58 7.05 -8.69
CA LEU A 158 21.53 5.98 -8.41
C LEU A 158 20.96 4.68 -8.99
N ASN A 159 21.82 3.88 -9.63
CA ASN A 159 21.51 2.54 -10.12
C ASN A 159 21.36 1.57 -8.94
N MET A 160 20.36 1.81 -8.09
CA MET A 160 20.08 0.99 -6.91
C MET A 160 19.07 -0.10 -7.23
N ASN A 161 19.34 -1.28 -6.69
CA ASN A 161 18.43 -2.41 -6.73
C ASN A 161 17.54 -2.39 -5.49
N ILE A 162 16.31 -2.80 -5.70
CA ILE A 162 15.29 -2.87 -4.65
C ILE A 162 15.23 -4.32 -4.21
N VAL A 163 15.22 -4.54 -2.90
CA VAL A 163 15.32 -5.86 -2.29
C VAL A 163 14.30 -5.98 -1.16
N THR A 164 13.61 -7.11 -1.09
CA THR A 164 12.84 -7.53 0.10
C THR A 164 13.71 -8.50 0.88
N ILE A 165 13.79 -8.36 2.21
CA ILE A 165 14.55 -9.24 3.13
C ILE A 165 13.60 -9.78 4.19
#